data_AF-L0NHB2-F1
#
_entry.id   AF-L0NHB2-F1
#
_cell.length_a   1.000
_cell.length_b   1.000
_cell.length_c   1.000
_cell.angle_alpha   90.00
_cell.angle_beta   90.00
_cell.angle_gamma   90.00
#
_symmetry.space_group_name_H-M   'P 1'
#
loop_
_entity.id
_entity.type
_entity.pdbx_description
1 polymer ?
#
loop_
_entity_poly.entity_id
_entity_poly.type
_entity_poly.pdbx_seq_one_letter_code
_entity_poly.pdbx_strand_id
1 'polypeptide(L)'
;MDAAFGQLLHVTTRAIEVAGVAVIVIGMFFAAFNFLRARSREGAYHELRATLGRAILLGLELLVAADIINTVAIEPTLDSLAVLAGIVLIRTFLSFSLEVEIEGKWPWQQAKPSSGQSSGSSARTELVDRPH
;
A
#
# COMPACT_ATOMS: atom_id res chain seq x y z
N MET A 1 7.34 10.85 38.38
CA MET A 1 6.29 10.50 37.39
C MET A 1 6.92 10.11 36.05
N ASP A 2 8.17 10.51 35.81
CA ASP A 2 8.91 10.32 34.56
C ASP A 2 9.27 8.85 34.29
N ALA A 3 9.64 8.09 35.32
CA ALA A 3 9.96 6.66 35.18
C ALA A 3 8.75 5.80 34.77
N ALA A 4 7.57 6.08 35.34
CA ALA A 4 6.34 5.36 34.98
C ALA A 4 5.88 5.71 33.55
N PHE A 5 6.03 6.98 33.16
CA PHE A 5 5.70 7.46 31.82
C PHE A 5 6.60 6.84 30.75
N GLY A 6 7.93 6.83 30.97
CA GLY A 6 8.88 6.17 30.06
C GLY A 6 8.61 4.68 29.91
N GLN A 7 8.31 3.98 31.02
CA GLN A 7 7.96 2.56 30.96
C GLN A 7 6.67 2.30 30.18
N LEU A 8 5.65 3.15 30.34
CA LEU A 8 4.39 3.03 29.61
C LEU A 8 4.58 3.25 28.11
N LEU A 9 5.40 4.24 27.72
CA LEU A 9 5.75 4.52 26.33
C LEU A 9 6.48 3.35 25.70
N HIS A 10 7.50 2.80 26.37
CA HIS A 10 8.23 1.64 25.85
C HIS A 10 7.34 0.43 25.61
N VAL A 11 6.43 0.12 26.55
CA VAL A 11 5.47 -0.99 26.38
C VAL A 11 4.51 -0.73 25.22
N THR A 12 4.01 0.51 25.10
CA THR A 12 3.07 0.90 24.05
C THR A 12 3.72 0.83 22.67
N THR A 13 4.90 1.43 22.51
CA THR A 13 5.69 1.38 21.27
C THR A 13 5.92 -0.07 20.86
N ARG A 14 6.41 -0.91 21.77
CA ARG A 14 6.71 -2.31 21.47
C ARG A 14 5.47 -3.11 21.11
N ALA A 15 4.33 -2.83 21.72
CA ALA A 15 3.06 -3.45 21.36
C ALA A 15 2.64 -3.08 19.93
N ILE A 16 2.78 -1.81 19.54
CA ILE A 16 2.46 -1.33 18.19
C ILE A 16 3.44 -1.93 17.17
N GLU A 17 4.73 -2.00 17.47
CA GLU A 17 5.74 -2.66 16.61
C GLU A 17 5.36 -4.12 16.34
N VAL A 18 5.09 -4.87 17.42
CA VAL A 18 4.71 -6.29 17.31
C VAL A 18 3.41 -6.45 16.52
N ALA A 19 2.42 -5.57 16.73
CA ALA A 19 1.18 -5.59 15.97
C ALA A 19 1.41 -5.33 14.48
N GLY A 20 2.21 -4.31 14.13
CA GLY A 20 2.55 -3.99 12.75
C GLY A 20 3.28 -5.14 12.05
N VAL A 21 4.30 -5.72 12.69
CA VAL A 21 5.01 -6.90 12.17
C VAL A 21 4.06 -8.09 12.05
N ALA A 22 3.19 -8.34 13.03
CA ALA A 22 2.24 -9.44 12.99
C ALA A 22 1.26 -9.31 11.82
N VAL A 23 0.75 -8.11 11.54
CA VAL A 23 -0.13 -7.85 10.38
C VAL A 23 0.56 -8.22 9.06
N ILE A 24 1.81 -7.80 8.88
CA ILE A 24 2.60 -8.12 7.66
C ILE A 24 2.78 -9.63 7.54
N VAL A 25 3.21 -10.28 8.62
CA VAL A 25 3.50 -11.72 8.65
C VAL A 25 2.23 -12.53 8.38
N ILE A 26 1.11 -12.22 9.05
CA ILE A 26 -0.17 -12.90 8.87
C ILE A 26 -0.67 -12.72 7.44
N GLY A 27 -0.62 -11.49 6.92
CA GLY A 27 -1.02 -11.20 5.54
C GLY A 27 -0.16 -11.95 4.51
N MET A 28 1.14 -12.08 4.77
CA MET A 28 2.05 -12.86 3.93
C MET A 28 1.71 -14.35 3.91
N PHE A 29 1.50 -14.96 5.08
CA PHE A 29 1.09 -16.36 5.14
C PHE A 29 -0.27 -16.60 4.50
N PHE A 30 -1.23 -15.71 4.73
CA PHE A 30 -2.55 -15.78 4.12
C PHE A 30 -2.49 -15.70 2.59
N ALA A 31 -1.72 -14.75 2.05
CA ALA A 31 -1.55 -14.59 0.62
C ALA A 31 -0.85 -15.80 -0.01
N ALA A 32 0.20 -16.33 0.63
CA ALA A 32 0.91 -17.53 0.19
C ALA A 32 0.00 -18.76 0.20
N PHE A 33 -0.79 -18.96 1.26
CA PHE A 33 -1.73 -20.07 1.37
C PHE A 33 -2.78 -20.05 0.24
N ASN A 34 -3.35 -18.87 -0.05
CA ASN A 34 -4.30 -18.72 -1.15
C ASN A 34 -3.66 -18.97 -2.52
N PHE A 35 -2.43 -18.49 -2.72
CA PHE A 35 -1.67 -18.72 -3.95
C PHE A 35 -1.40 -20.22 -4.18
N LEU A 36 -0.98 -20.96 -3.15
CA LEU A 36 -0.74 -22.41 -3.25
C LEU A 36 -2.00 -23.20 -3.59
N ARG A 37 -3.18 -22.71 -3.18
CA ARG A 37 -4.47 -23.35 -3.44
C ARG A 37 -5.09 -22.99 -4.79
N ALA A 38 -4.58 -21.94 -5.44
CA ALA A 38 -5.14 -21.45 -6.69
C ALA A 38 -4.82 -22.38 -7.86
N ARG A 39 -5.83 -22.64 -8.71
CA ARG A 39 -5.73 -23.57 -9.84
C ARG A 39 -5.27 -22.90 -11.15
N SER A 40 -5.47 -21.58 -11.28
CA SER A 40 -4.99 -20.77 -12.41
C SER A 40 -3.88 -19.83 -11.95
N ARG A 41 -2.77 -19.79 -12.70
CA ARG A 41 -1.58 -19.01 -12.34
C ARG A 41 -1.69 -17.52 -12.67
N GLU A 42 -2.46 -17.13 -13.69
CA GLU A 42 -2.56 -15.73 -14.12
C GLU A 42 -3.26 -14.86 -13.08
N GLY A 43 -4.41 -15.29 -12.54
CA GLY A 43 -5.13 -14.55 -11.50
C GLY A 43 -4.47 -14.63 -10.12
N ALA A 44 -3.89 -15.80 -9.80
CA ALA A 44 -3.30 -16.05 -8.49
C ALA A 44 -2.11 -15.12 -8.19
N TYR A 45 -1.30 -14.80 -9.19
CA TYR A 45 -0.15 -13.92 -9.00
C TYR A 45 -0.57 -12.48 -8.71
N HIS A 46 -1.58 -11.98 -9.42
CA HIS A 46 -2.13 -10.66 -9.18
C HIS A 46 -2.74 -10.54 -7.78
N GLU A 47 -3.50 -11.56 -7.36
CA GLU A 47 -4.14 -11.60 -6.04
C GLU A 47 -3.13 -11.77 -4.89
N LEU A 48 -2.08 -12.57 -5.10
CA LEU A 48 -0.94 -12.67 -4.18
C LEU A 48 -0.30 -11.28 -3.97
N ARG A 49 0.05 -10.59 -5.06
CA ARG A 49 0.66 -9.24 -5.00
C ARG A 49 -0.27 -8.23 -4.32
N ALA A 50 -1.56 -8.23 -4.66
CA ALA A 50 -2.53 -7.32 -4.06
C ALA A 50 -2.70 -7.55 -2.55
N THR A 51 -2.77 -8.81 -2.12
CA THR A 51 -2.92 -9.17 -0.71
C THR A 51 -1.66 -8.82 0.09
N LEU A 52 -0.48 -9.11 -0.47
CA LEU A 52 0.81 -8.73 0.13
C LEU A 52 0.95 -7.21 0.24
N GLY A 53 0.63 -6.47 -0.83
CA GLY A 53 0.69 -5.01 -0.83
C GLY A 53 -0.21 -4.40 0.25
N ARG A 54 -1.46 -4.87 0.38
CA ARG A 54 -2.40 -4.42 1.42
C ARG A 54 -1.88 -4.71 2.84
N ALA A 55 -1.34 -5.90 3.08
CA ALA A 55 -0.81 -6.27 4.39
C ALA A 55 0.43 -5.45 4.76
N ILE A 56 1.33 -5.22 3.79
CA ILE A 56 2.51 -4.39 3.98
C ILE A 56 2.10 -2.95 4.26
N LEU A 57 1.20 -2.36 3.47
CA LEU A 57 0.77 -0.97 3.66
C LEU A 57 0.15 -0.75 5.04
N LEU A 58 -0.76 -1.62 5.46
CA LEU A 58 -1.40 -1.56 6.79
C LEU A 58 -0.38 -1.76 7.93
N GLY A 59 0.50 -2.76 7.80
CA GLY A 59 1.54 -3.02 8.79
C GLY A 59 2.52 -1.85 8.91
N LEU A 60 2.88 -1.25 7.78
CA LEU A 60 3.73 -0.07 7.74
C LEU A 60 3.05 1.13 8.41
N GLU A 61 1.74 1.37 8.24
CA GLU A 61 1.01 2.44 8.94
C GLU A 61 1.16 2.31 10.46
N LEU A 62 1.04 1.09 10.99
CA LEU A 62 1.27 0.82 12.41
C LEU A 62 2.72 1.06 12.81
N LEU A 63 3.68 0.61 11.99
CA LEU A 63 5.10 0.74 12.31
C LEU A 63 5.58 2.19 12.39
N VAL A 64 5.08 3.12 11.55
CA VAL A 64 5.48 4.54 11.75
C VAL A 64 4.83 5.21 12.93
N ALA A 65 3.65 4.75 13.36
CA ALA A 65 3.11 5.22 14.62
C ALA A 65 4.06 4.89 15.78
N ALA A 66 4.60 3.66 15.81
CA ALA A 66 5.60 3.27 16.79
C ALA A 66 6.90 4.09 16.68
N ASP A 67 7.43 4.27 15.47
CA ASP A 67 8.67 5.03 15.24
C ASP A 67 8.54 6.51 15.68
N ILE A 68 7.38 7.14 15.42
CA ILE A 68 7.11 8.52 15.86
C ILE A 68 7.04 8.61 17.39
N ILE A 69 6.37 7.66 18.06
CA ILE A 69 6.26 7.65 19.52
C ILE A 69 7.66 7.49 20.15
N ASN A 70 8.45 6.53 19.66
CA ASN A 70 9.78 6.25 20.20
C ASN A 70 10.72 7.47 20.10
N THR A 71 10.59 8.27 19.04
CA THR A 71 11.52 9.35 18.74
C THR A 71 11.11 10.70 19.32
N VAL A 72 9.80 11.01 19.35
CA VAL A 72 9.31 12.27 19.90
C VAL A 72 9.21 12.23 21.43
N ALA A 73 8.95 11.07 22.03
CA ALA A 73 8.52 10.99 23.43
C ALA A 73 9.62 10.61 24.44
N ILE A 74 10.79 10.13 24.00
CA ILE A 74 11.80 9.53 24.91
C ILE A 74 13.01 10.44 25.12
N GLU A 75 13.55 11.12 24.11
CA GLU A 75 14.50 12.24 24.26
C GLU A 75 14.74 12.92 22.90
N PRO A 76 14.36 14.19 22.67
CA PRO A 76 14.58 14.84 21.38
C PRO A 76 16.07 15.21 21.21
N THR A 77 16.86 14.29 20.67
CA THR A 77 18.26 14.52 20.27
C THR A 77 18.38 14.59 18.75
N LEU A 78 19.28 15.44 18.24
CA LEU A 78 19.48 15.58 16.78
C LEU A 78 19.94 14.28 16.12
N ASP A 79 20.74 13.45 16.83
CA ASP A 79 21.18 12.14 16.34
C ASP A 79 19.99 11.16 16.19
N SER A 80 19.09 11.13 17.17
CA SER A 80 17.89 10.27 17.11
C SER A 80 16.94 10.72 16.00
N LEU A 81 16.80 12.03 15.78
CA LEU A 81 16.06 12.60 14.66
C LEU A 81 16.70 12.26 13.30
N ALA A 82 18.03 12.26 13.20
CA ALA A 82 18.74 11.94 11.96
C ALA A 82 18.55 10.47 11.56
N VAL A 83 18.64 9.55 12.53
CA VAL A 83 18.36 8.12 12.30
C VAL A 83 16.91 7.92 11.89
N LEU A 84 15.95 8.57 12.58
CA LEU A 84 14.53 8.54 12.21
C LEU A 84 14.31 9.03 10.78
N ALA A 85 14.87 10.18 10.41
CA ALA A 85 14.75 10.74 9.07
C ALA A 85 15.29 9.76 8.02
N GLY A 86 16.41 9.08 8.32
CA GLY A 86 16.96 8.03 7.47
C GLY A 86 16.00 6.84 7.29
N ILE A 87 15.43 6.33 8.38
CA ILE A 87 14.47 5.21 8.34
C ILE A 87 13.20 5.59 7.55
N VAL A 88 12.64 6.77 7.81
CA VAL A 88 11.45 7.28 7.10
C VAL A 88 11.73 7.47 5.60
N LEU A 89 12.92 7.97 5.24
CA LEU A 89 13.33 8.17 3.86
C LEU A 89 13.48 6.84 3.12
N ILE A 90 14.12 5.85 3.73
CA ILE A 90 14.22 4.48 3.19
C ILE A 90 12.83 3.87 3.01
N ARG A 91 11.96 3.97 4.03
CA ARG A 91 10.59 3.45 3.98
C ARG A 91 9.78 4.08 2.84
N THR A 92 9.87 5.40 2.69
CA THR A 92 9.19 6.13 1.62
C THR A 92 9.70 5.71 0.25
N PHE A 93 11.01 5.63 0.08
CA PHE A 93 11.63 5.22 -1.18
C PHE A 93 11.27 3.78 -1.57
N LEU A 94 11.35 2.82 -0.64
CA LEU A 94 11.01 1.42 -0.91
C LEU A 94 9.53 1.22 -1.20
N SER A 95 8.65 1.85 -0.41
CA SER A 95 7.20 1.76 -0.64
C SER A 95 6.84 2.34 -2.02
N PHE A 96 7.42 3.49 -2.35
CA PHE A 96 7.25 4.14 -3.64
C PHE A 96 7.79 3.30 -4.81
N SER A 97 8.98 2.70 -4.67
CA SER A 97 9.60 1.86 -5.70
C SER A 97 8.76 0.60 -5.99
N LEU A 98 8.18 -0.02 -4.95
CA LEU A 98 7.30 -1.17 -5.10
C LEU A 98 5.99 -0.81 -5.80
N GLU A 99 5.40 0.33 -5.48
CA GLU A 99 4.16 0.79 -6.11
C GLU A 99 4.36 1.08 -7.60
N VAL A 100 5.48 1.71 -7.97
CA VAL A 100 5.85 1.94 -9.38
C VAL A 100 6.08 0.63 -10.14
N GLU A 101 6.73 -0.37 -9.52
CA GLU A 101 6.93 -1.68 -10.16
C GLU A 101 5.60 -2.43 -10.38
N ILE A 102 4.67 -2.33 -9.43
CA ILE A 102 3.38 -3.01 -9.49
C ILE A 102 2.44 -2.35 -10.50
N GLU A 103 2.38 -1.01 -10.54
CA GLU A 103 1.48 -0.28 -11.42
C GLU A 103 2.07 -0.04 -12.82
N GLY A 104 3.39 -0.15 -12.97
CA GLY A 104 4.12 0.18 -14.20
C GLY A 104 3.95 1.64 -14.64
N LYS A 105 3.40 2.48 -13.77
CA LYS A 105 3.02 3.88 -13.99
C LYS A 105 3.50 4.66 -12.78
N TRP A 106 4.00 5.86 -13.01
CA TRP A 106 4.36 6.72 -11.90
C TRP A 106 3.09 7.22 -11.19
N PRO A 107 3.08 7.36 -9.85
CA PRO A 107 1.87 7.74 -9.10
C PRO A 107 1.28 9.11 -9.48
N TRP A 108 2.05 9.96 -10.15
CA TRP A 108 1.59 11.23 -10.71
C TRP A 108 0.97 11.13 -12.12
N GLN A 109 0.89 9.93 -12.71
CA GLN A 109 0.29 9.67 -14.03
C GLN A 109 -1.19 9.23 -13.97
N GLN A 110 -1.87 9.48 -12.85
CA GLN A 110 -3.28 9.11 -12.70
C GLN A 110 -4.13 9.65 -13.85
N ALA A 111 -4.96 8.74 -14.38
CA ALA A 111 -5.68 8.85 -15.64
C ALA A 111 -6.40 10.20 -15.79
N LYS A 112 -6.14 10.87 -16.93
CA LYS A 112 -7.05 11.92 -17.42
C LYS A 112 -8.47 11.35 -17.39
N PRO A 113 -9.46 12.04 -16.80
CA PRO A 113 -10.84 11.58 -16.86
C PRO A 113 -11.22 11.55 -18.33
N SER A 114 -11.41 10.35 -18.89
CA SER A 114 -11.99 10.18 -20.20
C SER A 114 -13.46 10.56 -20.11
N SER A 115 -13.73 11.85 -20.26
CA SER A 115 -15.05 12.36 -20.59
C SER A 115 -15.55 11.63 -21.84
N GLY A 116 -16.68 10.93 -21.69
CA GLY A 116 -17.19 9.94 -22.63
C GLY A 116 -17.34 10.43 -24.07
N GLN A 117 -16.85 9.62 -25.00
CA GLN A 117 -17.38 9.53 -26.35
C GLN A 117 -18.55 8.55 -26.33
N SER A 118 -19.78 9.07 -26.34
CA SER A 118 -20.93 8.34 -26.88
C SER A 118 -21.25 8.91 -28.25
N SER A 119 -20.79 8.16 -29.25
CA SER A 119 -21.08 8.32 -30.66
C SER A 119 -22.57 8.31 -30.96
N GLY A 120 -23.00 9.27 -31.79
CA GLY A 120 -24.27 9.24 -32.51
C GLY A 120 -24.03 9.48 -33.99
N SER A 121 -23.31 8.56 -34.63
CA SER A 121 -23.18 8.51 -36.09
C SER A 121 -24.52 8.05 -36.67
N SER A 122 -25.39 9.01 -36.99
CA SER A 122 -26.57 8.78 -37.83
C SER A 122 -26.16 9.02 -39.27
N ALA A 123 -25.60 8.00 -39.91
CA ALA A 123 -25.49 7.97 -41.36
C ALA A 123 -25.39 6.51 -41.83
N ARG A 124 -26.23 6.18 -42.82
CA ARG A 124 -26.10 5.02 -43.71
C ARG A 124 -26.37 3.67 -43.02
N THR A 125 -27.43 2.92 -43.32
CA THR A 125 -27.75 2.45 -44.68
C THR A 125 -29.05 1.63 -44.64
N GLU A 126 -30.14 2.15 -45.17
CA GLU A 126 -31.16 1.38 -45.91
C GLU A 126 -31.32 2.16 -47.22
N LEU A 127 -30.49 1.94 -48.25
CA LEU A 127 -30.63 0.84 -49.22
C LEU A 127 -32.11 0.62 -49.52
N VAL A 128 -32.64 1.34 -50.51
CA VAL A 128 -32.70 0.87 -51.91
C VAL A 128 -33.91 -0.05 -52.12
N ASP A 129 -34.84 0.50 -52.90
CA ASP A 129 -35.68 -0.22 -53.86
C ASP A 129 -36.72 -1.21 -53.30
N ARG A 130 -38.01 -0.88 -53.45
CA ARG A 130 -38.97 -1.59 -54.33
C ARG A 130 -40.40 -0.98 -54.25
N PRO A 131 -41.22 -1.18 -55.31
CA PRO A 131 -42.26 -0.24 -55.77
C PRO A 131 -43.66 -0.56 -55.24
N HIS A 132 -44.60 0.39 -55.39
CA HIS A 132 -45.84 0.29 -56.19
C HIS A 132 -46.55 1.65 -56.21
#